data_AF-A0A1D9H3N6-F1
#
_entry.id   AF-A0A1D9H3N6-F1
#
_cell.length_a   1.000
_cell.length_b   1.000
_cell.length_c   1.000
_cell.angle_alpha   90.00
_cell.angle_beta   90.00
_cell.angle_gamma   90.00
#
_symmetry.space_group_name_H-M   'P 1'
#
loop_
_entity.id
_entity.type
_entity.pdbx_description
1 polymer ?
#
loop_
_entity_poly.entity_id
_entity_poly.type
_entity_poly.pdbx_seq_one_letter_code
_entity_poly.pdbx_strand_id
1 'polypeptide(L)' 'MTTATIRVTLAEDGRWTVQSDSFERERFYFLSRAEAIAAGVQKALEQAGLLVIYGVGDQRTELELARRAVIAG' A
#
# COMPACT_ATOMS: atom_id res chain seq x y z
N MET A 1 -3.59 23.92 -8.95
CA MET A 1 -2.64 22.99 -8.29
C MET A 1 -3.17 21.58 -8.50
N THR A 2 -2.43 20.73 -9.19
CA THR A 2 -2.76 19.31 -9.34
C THR A 2 -2.19 18.57 -8.13
N THR A 3 -3.04 18.03 -7.26
CA THR A 3 -2.61 17.17 -6.16
C THR A 3 -2.01 15.89 -6.75
N ALA A 4 -0.77 15.58 -6.42
CA ALA A 4 -0.16 14.32 -6.84
C ALA A 4 -0.88 13.16 -6.13
N THR A 5 -1.26 12.10 -6.86
CA THR A 5 -1.76 10.88 -6.21
C THR A 5 -0.64 9.85 -6.17
N ILE A 6 -0.48 9.24 -5.00
CA ILE A 6 0.42 8.13 -4.74
C ILE A 6 -0.44 6.88 -4.60
N ARG A 7 -0.18 5.87 -5.41
CA ARG A 7 -0.92 4.62 -5.47
C ARG A 7 -0.11 3.52 -4.84
N VAL A 8 -0.69 2.83 -3.87
CA VAL A 8 -0.16 1.59 -3.30
C VAL A 8 -1.00 0.45 -3.83
N THR A 9 -0.42 -0.49 -4.56
CA THR A 9 -1.13 -1.58 -5.25
C THR A 9 -0.42 -2.92 -5.06
N LEU A 10 -1.14 -4.02 -4.88
CA LEU A 10 -0.57 -5.36 -5.03
C LEU A 10 -0.39 -5.65 -6.53
N ALA A 11 0.83 -5.94 -6.97
CA ALA A 11 1.14 -6.34 -8.33
C ALA A 11 0.87 -7.84 -8.55
N GLU A 12 0.77 -8.24 -9.82
CA GLU A 12 0.51 -9.63 -10.23
C GLU A 12 1.59 -10.62 -9.77
N ASP A 13 2.81 -10.12 -9.53
CA ASP A 13 3.93 -10.90 -9.01
C ASP A 13 3.91 -11.08 -7.47
N GLY A 14 2.84 -10.62 -6.81
CA GLY A 14 2.67 -10.71 -5.36
C GLY A 14 3.43 -9.65 -4.56
N ARG A 15 4.18 -8.74 -5.21
CA ARG A 15 4.84 -7.62 -4.54
C ARG A 15 3.93 -6.42 -4.43
N TRP A 16 4.12 -5.63 -3.39
CA TRP A 16 3.45 -4.35 -3.26
C TRP A 16 4.18 -3.29 -4.06
N THR A 17 3.43 -2.38 -4.68
CA THR A 17 3.96 -1.35 -5.55
C THR A 17 3.53 0.03 -5.09
N VAL A 18 4.43 1.00 -5.18
CA VAL A 18 4.15 2.42 -4.93
C VAL A 18 4.44 3.20 -6.20
N GLN A 19 3.45 3.94 -6.71
CA GLN A 19 3.57 4.73 -7.94
C GLN A 19 2.97 6.11 -7.75
N SER A 20 3.61 7.16 -8.29
CA SER A 20 3.04 8.51 -8.34
C SER A 20 2.52 8.84 -9.74
N ASP A 21 1.36 9.48 -9.85
CA ASP A 21 0.87 9.95 -11.17
C ASP A 21 1.56 11.22 -11.66
N SER A 22 2.30 11.94 -10.81
CA SER A 22 3.10 13.10 -11.23
C SER A 22 4.41 12.71 -11.93
N PHE A 23 4.89 11.49 -11.68
CA PHE A 23 6.10 10.92 -12.27
C PHE A 23 5.82 9.49 -12.72
N GLU A 24 5.18 9.36 -13.88
CA GLU A 24 4.71 8.06 -14.43
C GLU A 24 5.79 6.97 -14.52
N ARG A 25 7.08 7.32 -14.37
CA ARG A 25 8.22 6.40 -14.47
C ARG A 25 8.71 5.83 -13.14
N GLU A 26 8.33 6.38 -11.99
CA GLU A 26 8.80 5.87 -10.70
C GLU A 26 7.79 4.88 -10.11
N ARG A 27 8.11 3.59 -10.22
CA ARG A 27 7.43 2.50 -9.54
C ARG A 27 8.41 1.78 -8.62
N PHE A 28 8.10 1.76 -7.34
CA PHE A 28 8.87 1.05 -6.32
C PHE A 28 8.18 -0.25 -5.95
N TYR A 29 8.96 -1.28 -5.62
CA TYR A 29 8.46 -2.61 -5.26
C TYR A 29 8.86 -2.94 -3.81
N PHE A 30 7.94 -3.53 -3.06
CA PHE A 30 8.09 -3.86 -1.65
C PHE A 30 7.57 -5.28 -1.41
N LEU A 31 8.17 -5.96 -0.43
CA LEU A 31 7.77 -7.34 -0.09
C LEU A 31 6.57 -7.36 0.84
N SER A 32 6.39 -6.33 1.66
CA SER A 32 5.27 -6.23 2.59
C SER A 32 4.36 -5.04 2.31
N ARG A 33 3.08 -5.21 2.69
CA ARG A 33 2.08 -4.14 2.64
C ARG A 33 2.49 -2.96 3.52
N ALA A 34 3.01 -3.24 4.71
CA ALA A 34 3.41 -2.21 5.66
C ALA A 34 4.55 -1.34 5.10
N GLU A 35 5.57 -1.95 4.49
CA GLU A 35 6.65 -1.22 3.81
C GLU A 35 6.12 -0.33 2.69
N ALA A 36 5.24 -0.87 1.84
CA ALA A 36 4.67 -0.10 0.74
C ALA A 36 3.82 1.08 1.22
N ILE A 37 3.04 0.89 2.29
CA ILE A 37 2.26 1.98 2.90
C ILE A 37 3.18 3.04 3.49
N ALA A 38 4.21 2.64 4.25
CA ALA A 38 5.16 3.59 4.84
C ALA A 38 5.87 4.43 3.76
N ALA A 39 6.34 3.79 2.70
CA ALA A 39 6.94 4.47 1.55
C ALA A 39 5.93 5.39 0.82
N GLY A 40 4.70 4.93 0.65
CA GLY A 40 3.62 5.72 0.06
C GLY A 40 3.28 6.97 0.87
N VAL A 41 3.20 6.85 2.21
CA VAL A 41 2.98 7.97 3.13
C VAL A 41 4.10 9.00 3.01
N GLN A 42 5.36 8.56 3.04
CA GLN A 42 6.50 9.47 2.91
C GLN A 42 6.42 10.25 1.59
N LYS A 43 6.15 9.57 0.47
CA LYS A 43 6.06 10.21 -0.84
C LYS A 43 4.87 11.17 -0.96
N ALA A 44 3.76 10.85 -0.32
CA ALA A 44 2.59 11.74 -0.28
C ALA A 44 2.90 13.02 0.50
N LEU A 45 3.64 12.94 1.62
CA LEU A 45 4.08 14.11 2.38
C LEU A 45 5.04 15.00 1.56
N GLU A 46 6.02 14.39 0.89
CA GLU A 46 7.00 15.10 0.05
C GLU A 46 6.34 15.86 -1.11
N GLN A 47 5.24 15.31 -1.66
CA GLN A 47 4.56 15.88 -2.83
C GLN A 47 3.30 16.69 -2.48
N ALA A 48 2.99 16.88 -1.19
CA ALA A 48 1.69 17.40 -0.73
C ALA A 48 0.51 16.70 -1.44
N GLY A 49 0.62 15.37 -1.55
CA GLY A 49 -0.22 14.51 -2.37
C GLY A 49 -1.19 13.65 -1.57
N LEU A 50 -2.08 12.98 -2.30
CA LEU A 50 -3.04 12.03 -1.76
C LEU A 50 -2.46 10.61 -1.83
N LEU A 51 -2.54 9.84 -0.75
CA LEU A 51 -2.25 8.41 -0.77
C LEU A 51 -3.53 7.61 -1.02
N VAL A 52 -3.51 6.74 -2.03
CA VAL A 52 -4.60 5.80 -2.34
C VAL A 52 -4.06 4.38 -2.30
N ILE A 53 -4.67 3.53 -1.49
CA ILE A 53 -4.26 2.14 -1.31
C ILE A 53 -5.30 1.24 -1.96
N TYR A 54 -4.88 0.53 -3.01
CA TYR A 54 -5.67 -0.47 -3.72
C TYR A 54 -5.20 -1.87 -3.31
N GLY A 55 -6.16 -2.77 -3.07
CA GLY A 55 -5.88 -4.10 -2.54
C GLY A 55 -6.83 -4.53 -1.41
N VAL A 56 -8.02 -3.92 -1.32
CA VAL A 56 -9.06 -4.34 -0.38
C VAL A 56 -9.88 -5.46 -1.01
N GLY A 57 -9.27 -6.64 -1.11
CA GLY A 57 -9.98 -7.91 -1.10
C GLY A 57 -9.92 -8.47 0.32
N ASP A 58 -10.83 -8.00 1.16
CA ASP A 58 -11.13 -8.50 2.51
C ASP A 58 -10.13 -8.16 3.64
N GLN A 59 -10.42 -7.08 4.35
CA GLN A 59 -9.80 -6.72 5.63
C GLN A 59 -10.16 -7.69 6.77
N ARG A 60 -11.01 -8.71 6.54
CA ARG A 60 -11.30 -9.75 7.55
C ARG A 60 -10.11 -10.68 7.78
N THR A 61 -9.23 -10.90 6.82
CA THR A 61 -8.30 -12.04 6.92
C THR A 61 -7.19 -11.84 7.94
N GLU A 62 -6.58 -10.66 8.05
CA GLU A 62 -5.46 -10.46 9.00
C GLU A 62 -5.94 -10.42 10.47
N LEU A 63 -7.08 -9.78 10.75
CA LEU A 63 -7.65 -9.72 12.10
C LEU A 63 -8.35 -11.03 12.51
N GLU A 64 -9.01 -11.74 11.58
CA GLU A 64 -9.59 -13.07 11.86
C GLU A 64 -8.53 -14.16 12.01
N LEU A 65 -7.42 -14.11 11.27
CA LEU A 65 -6.30 -15.04 11.46
C LEU A 65 -5.68 -14.87 12.86
N ALA A 66 -5.48 -13.63 13.30
CA ALA A 66 -5.00 -13.36 14.66
C ALA A 66 -5.99 -13.84 15.73
N ARG A 67 -7.30 -13.68 15.52
CA ARG A 67 -8.33 -14.12 16.47
C ARG A 67 -8.47 -15.65 16.54
N ARG A 68 -8.26 -16.38 15.44
CA ARG A 68 -8.28 -17.87 15.44
C ARG A 68 -7.07 -18.48 16.15
N ALA A 69 -5.90 -17.85 16.08
CA ALA A 69 -4.70 -18.31 16.78
C ALA A 69 -4.84 -18.21 18.32
N VAL A 70 -5.65 -17.29 18.83
CA VAL A 70 -5.87 -17.08 20.28
C VAL A 70 -6.93 -18.04 20.86
N ILE A 71 -7.82 -18.59 20.04
CA ILE A 71 -8.90 -19.50 20.51
C ILE A 71 -8.50 -20.98 20.40
N ALA A 72 -7.45 -21.29 19.64
CA ALA A 72 -6.95 -22.65 19.42
C ALA A 72 -5.74 -23.04 20.31
N GLY A 73 -5.39 -22.20 21.30
CA GLY A 73 -4.39 -22.49 22.35
C GLY A 73 -5.05 -22.44 23.72
#